data_AF-A0A4Q2Z820-F1
#
_entry.id   AF-A0A4Q2Z820-F1
#
_cell.length_a   1.000
_cell.length_b   1.000
_cell.length_c   1.000
_cell.angle_alpha   90.00
_cell.angle_beta   90.00
_cell.angle_gamma   90.00
#
_symmetry.space_group_name_H-M   'P 1'
#
loop_
_entity.id
_entity.type
_entity.pdbx_description
1 polymer ?
#
loop_
_entity_poly.entity_id
_entity_poly.type
_entity_poly.pdbx_seq_one_letter_code
_entity_poly.pdbx_strand_id
1 'polypeptide(L)'
;MRPLRAQAMAIAVGALLPLSSPALADDEVKAERIHSPLPLYTFDWEQIWPRSFVSGDDFGCTSRVAFGDWRFTPSPENEFEDPHWERFANYGVYHCAAMMRTGSEQAELDEAQWKYGFFVQLGTARRNGAKWELWAFQKGMVPGSEYTLLARQPGEAMIERFTVLQQRCPAGTRMEAKGLDIWTTRYCAIDTPAELLSLARQMLTLPALGVIERVTKAE
;
A
#
# COMPACT_ATOMS: atom_id res chain seq x y z
N MET A 1 -2.01 -15.07 -87.29
CA MET A 1 -1.18 -15.72 -86.23
C MET A 1 -0.95 -14.72 -85.10
N ARG A 2 -1.18 -15.18 -83.85
CA ARG A 2 -0.90 -14.55 -82.54
C ARG A 2 -1.90 -13.50 -82.00
N PRO A 3 -2.13 -13.50 -80.68
CA PRO A 3 -3.47 -13.33 -80.11
C PRO A 3 -3.63 -12.08 -79.22
N LEU A 4 -4.89 -11.67 -79.06
CA LEU A 4 -5.35 -10.72 -78.04
C LEU A 4 -5.03 -11.26 -76.62
N ARG A 5 -4.39 -10.43 -75.79
CA ARG A 5 -4.29 -10.63 -74.33
C ARG A 5 -5.32 -9.74 -73.65
N ALA A 6 -6.37 -10.35 -73.11
CA ALA A 6 -7.22 -9.75 -72.09
C ALA A 6 -6.50 -9.83 -70.74
N GLN A 7 -6.30 -8.69 -70.07
CA GLN A 7 -5.89 -8.65 -68.67
C GLN A 7 -7.15 -8.47 -67.82
N ALA A 8 -7.47 -9.49 -67.03
CA ALA A 8 -8.45 -9.39 -65.96
C ALA A 8 -7.76 -8.73 -64.75
N MET A 9 -8.22 -7.54 -64.38
CA MET A 9 -7.93 -6.95 -63.07
C MET A 9 -8.81 -7.61 -62.02
N ALA A 10 -8.21 -8.40 -61.14
CA ALA A 10 -8.84 -8.87 -59.92
C ALA A 10 -8.67 -7.79 -58.85
N ILE A 11 -9.77 -7.16 -58.43
CA ILE A 11 -9.81 -6.27 -57.26
C ILE A 11 -9.97 -7.16 -56.03
N ALA A 12 -8.89 -7.34 -55.28
CA ALA A 12 -8.92 -7.99 -53.97
C ALA A 12 -9.46 -6.99 -52.94
N VAL A 13 -10.68 -7.22 -52.46
CA VAL A 13 -11.25 -6.51 -51.32
C VAL A 13 -10.58 -7.05 -50.06
N GLY A 14 -9.56 -6.35 -49.58
CA GLY A 14 -8.93 -6.62 -48.29
C GLY A 14 -9.89 -6.23 -47.17
N ALA A 15 -10.46 -7.24 -46.50
CA ALA A 15 -11.23 -7.05 -45.29
C ALA A 15 -10.29 -6.54 -44.17
N LEU A 16 -10.37 -5.24 -43.87
CA LEU A 16 -9.82 -4.64 -42.67
C LEU A 16 -10.62 -5.16 -41.48
N LEU A 17 -10.11 -6.20 -40.81
CA LEU A 17 -10.58 -6.59 -39.50
C LEU A 17 -10.12 -5.53 -38.50
N PRO A 18 -11.02 -4.77 -37.86
CA PRO A 18 -10.62 -3.92 -36.74
C PRO A 18 -10.11 -4.85 -35.64
N LEU A 19 -8.83 -4.71 -35.31
CA LEU A 19 -8.26 -5.22 -34.07
C LEU A 19 -8.95 -4.45 -32.94
N SER A 20 -10.05 -5.01 -32.44
CA SER A 20 -10.62 -4.63 -31.16
C SER A 20 -9.55 -4.89 -30.11
N SER A 21 -8.78 -3.85 -29.77
CA SER A 21 -7.95 -3.89 -28.58
C SER A 21 -8.90 -4.24 -27.42
N PRO A 22 -8.59 -5.26 -26.60
CA PRO A 22 -9.35 -5.44 -25.38
C PRO A 22 -9.27 -4.10 -24.65
N ALA A 23 -10.43 -3.47 -24.44
CA ALA A 23 -10.53 -2.40 -23.49
C ALA A 23 -10.07 -3.03 -22.17
N LEU A 24 -8.81 -2.76 -21.79
CA LEU A 24 -8.42 -2.81 -20.41
C LEU A 24 -9.44 -1.88 -19.76
N ALA A 25 -10.37 -2.50 -19.04
CA ALA A 25 -11.28 -1.76 -18.19
C ALA A 25 -10.43 -0.73 -17.47
N ASP A 26 -10.93 0.50 -17.48
CA ASP A 26 -10.40 1.63 -16.76
C ASP A 26 -10.34 1.20 -15.28
N ASP A 27 -9.25 0.53 -14.90
CA ASP A 27 -9.00 0.05 -13.55
C ASP A 27 -8.66 1.32 -12.76
N GLU A 28 -9.72 2.05 -12.45
CA GLU A 28 -9.83 3.17 -11.54
C GLU A 28 -8.81 2.94 -10.42
N VAL A 29 -7.85 3.85 -10.28
CA VAL A 29 -6.72 3.72 -9.36
C VAL A 29 -7.22 3.98 -7.94
N LYS A 30 -8.08 3.10 -7.44
CA LYS A 30 -8.66 3.17 -6.11
C LYS A 30 -8.02 2.11 -5.25
N ALA A 31 -7.41 2.53 -4.14
CA ALA A 31 -6.80 1.62 -3.20
C ALA A 31 -7.85 0.63 -2.66
N GLU A 32 -7.61 -0.66 -2.83
CA GLU A 32 -8.40 -1.69 -2.19
C GLU A 32 -7.84 -1.96 -0.80
N ARG A 33 -8.71 -2.06 0.21
CA ARG A 33 -8.28 -2.39 1.58
C ARG A 33 -7.64 -3.77 1.60
N ILE A 34 -6.43 -3.91 2.15
CA ILE A 34 -5.81 -5.21 2.41
C ILE A 34 -6.15 -5.64 3.84
N HIS A 35 -6.67 -6.86 4.01
CA HIS A 35 -7.15 -7.35 5.29
C HIS A 35 -6.82 -8.82 5.52
N SER A 36 -6.54 -9.16 6.77
CA SER A 36 -6.42 -10.53 7.25
C SER A 36 -7.29 -10.73 8.50
N PRO A 37 -8.01 -11.86 8.65
CA PRO A 37 -8.83 -12.14 9.83
C PRO A 37 -8.04 -12.18 11.15
N LEU A 38 -6.73 -12.41 11.08
CA LEU A 38 -5.81 -12.35 12.22
C LEU A 38 -4.58 -11.51 11.87
N PRO A 39 -3.88 -10.94 12.87
CA PRO A 39 -2.58 -10.32 12.66
C PRO A 39 -1.59 -11.29 12.00
N LEU A 40 -0.99 -10.87 10.89
CA LEU A 40 0.04 -11.63 10.17
C LEU A 40 1.38 -11.56 10.89
N TYR A 41 1.61 -10.49 11.66
CA TYR A 41 2.83 -10.25 12.41
C TYR A 41 2.55 -10.07 13.89
N THR A 42 3.36 -10.75 14.70
CA THR A 42 3.36 -10.72 16.16
C THR A 42 4.69 -10.18 16.67
N PHE A 43 4.84 -10.11 17.99
CA PHE A 43 6.09 -9.72 18.64
C PHE A 43 7.27 -10.66 18.33
N ASP A 44 7.03 -11.86 17.79
CA ASP A 44 8.08 -12.80 17.39
C ASP A 44 8.75 -12.40 16.06
N TRP A 45 8.16 -11.46 15.31
CA TRP A 45 8.74 -10.98 14.07
C TRP A 45 9.85 -9.97 14.34
N GLU A 46 11.11 -10.35 14.06
CA GLU A 46 12.30 -9.54 14.40
C GLU A 46 12.25 -8.10 13.87
N GLN A 47 11.58 -7.92 12.73
CA GLN A 47 11.50 -6.65 12.01
C GLN A 47 10.20 -5.87 12.26
N ILE A 48 9.57 -6.09 13.41
CA ILE A 48 8.41 -5.33 13.90
C ILE A 48 8.85 -4.10 14.71
N TRP A 49 8.12 -3.00 14.55
CA TRP A 49 8.43 -1.72 15.20
C TRP A 49 7.14 -1.00 15.66
N PRO A 50 7.15 -0.30 16.81
CA PRO A 50 8.23 -0.26 17.79
C PRO A 50 8.46 -1.63 18.46
N ARG A 51 9.66 -1.84 19.01
CA ARG A 51 10.02 -3.09 19.71
C ARG A 51 10.68 -2.81 21.04
N SER A 52 10.63 -3.79 21.94
CA SER A 52 11.29 -3.70 23.23
C SER A 52 12.81 -3.75 23.09
N PHE A 53 13.51 -3.09 24.01
CA PHE A 53 14.93 -3.29 24.23
C PHE A 53 15.20 -3.46 25.73
N VAL A 54 16.28 -4.16 26.04
CA VAL A 54 16.87 -4.27 27.38
C VAL A 54 18.37 -4.14 27.23
N SER A 55 19.00 -3.23 27.98
CA SER A 55 20.43 -2.95 27.91
C SER A 55 20.95 -2.58 29.31
N GLY A 56 21.60 -3.53 29.98
CA GLY A 56 22.00 -3.35 31.38
C GLY A 56 20.76 -3.22 32.27
N ASP A 57 20.66 -2.11 33.00
CA ASP A 57 19.50 -1.79 33.84
C ASP A 57 18.41 -0.99 33.09
N ASP A 58 18.66 -0.61 31.83
CA ASP A 58 17.70 0.13 31.01
C ASP A 58 16.79 -0.82 30.23
N PHE A 59 15.51 -0.47 30.18
CA PHE A 59 14.52 -1.14 29.33
C PHE A 59 13.55 -0.10 28.76
N GLY A 60 12.93 -0.43 27.62
CA GLY A 60 11.90 0.41 27.04
C GLY A 60 11.55 0.00 25.63
N CYS A 61 11.02 0.95 24.87
CA CYS A 61 10.67 0.77 23.47
C CYS A 61 11.56 1.61 22.57
N THR A 62 12.00 1.02 21.48
CA THR A 62 12.69 1.72 20.39
C THR A 62 11.91 1.58 19.08
N SER A 63 12.10 2.53 18.18
CA SER A 63 11.45 2.57 16.87
C SER A 63 12.43 3.00 15.80
N ARG A 64 12.32 2.41 14.60
CA ARG A 64 12.94 2.95 13.38
C ARG A 64 12.07 4.00 12.70
N VAL A 65 10.80 4.09 13.04
CA VAL A 65 9.84 5.05 12.47
C VAL A 65 9.55 6.14 13.47
N ALA A 66 9.65 7.39 13.04
CA ALA A 66 9.44 8.55 13.90
C ALA A 66 7.98 8.67 14.33
N PHE A 67 7.76 8.94 15.60
CA PHE A 67 6.45 9.32 16.13
C PHE A 67 6.16 10.81 15.88
N GLY A 68 4.88 11.15 15.83
CA GLY A 68 4.39 12.51 15.57
C GLY A 68 3.26 12.53 14.55
N ASP A 69 3.01 13.72 14.00
CA ASP A 69 2.01 13.96 12.98
C ASP A 69 2.63 13.73 11.61
N TRP A 70 1.90 13.02 10.75
CA TRP A 70 2.28 12.68 9.40
C TRP A 70 1.16 13.14 8.47
N ARG A 71 1.54 13.58 7.28
CA ARG A 71 0.60 13.98 6.24
C ARG A 71 0.75 13.05 5.05
N PHE A 72 -0.36 12.46 4.64
CA PHE A 72 -0.46 11.81 3.35
C PHE A 72 -0.75 12.85 2.27
N THR A 73 0.02 12.79 1.20
CA THR A 73 -0.18 13.58 -0.02
C THR A 73 -0.35 12.60 -1.18
N PRO A 74 -1.53 12.56 -1.83
CA PRO A 74 -1.78 11.67 -2.95
C PRO A 74 -0.88 12.01 -4.15
N SER A 75 -0.59 11.01 -4.97
CA SER A 75 0.05 11.22 -6.27
C SER A 75 -0.87 12.05 -7.17
N PRO A 76 -0.35 12.95 -8.03
CA PRO A 76 -1.18 13.69 -9.00
C PRO A 76 -2.00 12.79 -9.94
N GLU A 77 -1.58 11.54 -10.12
CA GLU A 77 -2.25 10.52 -10.94
C GLU A 77 -3.35 9.76 -10.17
N ASN A 78 -3.53 10.05 -8.87
CA ASN A 78 -4.49 9.39 -8.00
C ASN A 78 -5.61 10.37 -7.63
N GLU A 79 -6.65 10.43 -8.46
CA GLU A 79 -7.79 11.34 -8.27
C GLU A 79 -8.81 10.87 -7.22
N PHE A 80 -8.63 9.68 -6.65
CA PHE A 80 -9.60 9.03 -5.76
C PHE A 80 -9.25 9.11 -4.28
N GLU A 81 -8.08 9.64 -3.94
CA GLU A 81 -7.60 9.76 -2.57
C GLU A 81 -7.41 11.24 -2.21
N ASP A 82 -8.00 11.65 -1.09
CA ASP A 82 -7.80 12.98 -0.53
C ASP A 82 -6.57 13.01 0.38
N PRO A 83 -5.86 14.15 0.45
CA PRO A 83 -4.87 14.38 1.50
C PRO A 83 -5.50 14.17 2.89
N HIS A 84 -4.79 13.50 3.78
CA HIS A 84 -5.23 13.28 5.14
C HIS A 84 -4.04 13.28 6.11
N TRP A 85 -4.36 13.28 7.39
CA TRP A 85 -3.41 13.31 8.48
C TRP A 85 -3.45 12.01 9.26
N GLU A 86 -2.27 11.56 9.69
CA GLU A 86 -2.11 10.43 10.60
C GLU A 86 -1.22 10.85 11.77
N ARG A 87 -1.55 10.42 12.99
CA ARG A 87 -0.67 10.58 14.16
C ARG A 87 -0.22 9.22 14.64
N PHE A 88 1.09 9.02 14.69
CA PHE A 88 1.70 7.86 15.33
C PHE A 88 2.28 8.27 16.68
N ALA A 89 1.82 7.64 17.75
CA ALA A 89 2.36 7.82 19.10
C ALA A 89 2.83 6.46 19.64
N ASN A 90 3.81 6.48 20.53
CA ASN A 90 4.14 5.28 21.30
C ASN A 90 3.01 4.99 22.29
N TYR A 91 2.53 3.75 22.35
CA TYR A 91 1.54 3.34 23.34
C TYR A 91 2.07 3.42 24.78
N GLY A 92 3.34 3.10 25.01
CA GLY A 92 3.96 3.21 26.33
C GLY A 92 5.37 2.62 26.42
N VAL A 93 5.92 2.61 27.63
CA VAL A 93 7.27 2.09 27.91
C VAL A 93 7.29 0.56 28.01
N TYR A 94 6.19 -0.04 28.46
CA TYR A 94 6.07 -1.50 28.70
C TYR A 94 5.42 -2.27 27.55
N HIS A 95 4.66 -1.59 26.71
CA HIS A 95 3.89 -2.19 25.63
C HIS A 95 4.26 -1.48 24.32
N CYS A 96 5.27 -2.00 23.65
CA CYS A 96 5.77 -1.41 22.41
C CYS A 96 4.76 -1.65 21.29
N ALA A 97 3.93 -0.66 21.03
CA ALA A 97 3.02 -0.60 19.90
C ALA A 97 2.89 0.86 19.43
N ALA A 98 2.54 1.06 18.17
CA ALA A 98 2.14 2.36 17.67
C ALA A 98 0.64 2.55 17.93
N MET A 99 0.25 3.68 18.51
CA MET A 99 -1.12 4.18 18.45
C MET A 99 -1.25 5.07 17.22
N MET A 100 -2.17 4.71 16.33
CA MET A 100 -2.48 5.46 15.12
C MET A 100 -3.80 6.19 15.29
N ARG A 101 -3.85 7.47 14.95
CA ARG A 101 -5.08 8.24 14.70
C ARG A 101 -5.08 8.74 13.27
N THR A 102 -6.26 8.96 12.72
CA THR A 102 -6.43 9.49 11.36
C THR A 102 -7.48 10.59 11.39
N GLY A 103 -7.25 11.66 10.62
CA GLY A 103 -8.17 12.77 10.43
C GLY A 103 -8.01 13.36 9.03
N SER A 104 -9.04 14.02 8.53
CA SER A 104 -8.95 14.79 7.28
C SER A 104 -8.15 16.08 7.48
N GLU A 105 -8.21 16.65 8.68
CA GLU A 105 -7.44 17.80 9.11
C GLU A 105 -6.52 17.46 10.29
N GLN A 106 -5.41 18.20 10.44
CA GLN A 106 -4.46 17.96 11.53
C GLN A 106 -5.09 18.16 12.92
N ALA A 107 -6.00 19.13 13.05
CA ALA A 107 -6.66 19.45 14.33
C ALA A 107 -7.57 18.32 14.82
N GLU A 108 -8.12 17.51 13.92
CA GLU A 108 -9.00 16.37 14.27
C GLU A 108 -8.22 15.24 14.97
N LEU A 109 -6.88 15.20 14.83
CA LEU A 109 -6.05 14.16 15.42
C LEU A 109 -6.05 14.14 16.96
N ASP A 110 -6.45 15.22 17.62
CA ASP A 110 -6.50 15.29 19.08
C ASP A 110 -7.68 14.47 19.64
N GLU A 111 -8.79 14.43 18.91
CA GLU A 111 -10.04 13.78 19.33
C GLU A 111 -10.32 12.47 18.58
N ALA A 112 -9.59 12.21 17.49
CA ALA A 112 -9.73 11.01 16.68
C ALA A 112 -9.54 9.72 17.50
N GLN A 113 -10.38 8.72 17.21
CA GLN A 113 -10.22 7.37 17.76
C GLN A 113 -8.87 6.80 17.33
N TRP A 114 -8.20 6.16 18.28
CA TRP A 114 -6.91 5.52 18.02
C TRP A 114 -7.06 4.02 17.80
N LYS A 115 -6.16 3.45 16.99
CA LYS A 115 -5.99 2.01 16.78
C LYS A 115 -4.56 1.61 17.11
N TYR A 116 -4.38 0.44 17.72
CA TYR A 116 -3.04 -0.15 17.83
C TYR A 116 -2.55 -0.64 16.48
N GLY A 117 -1.24 -0.57 16.28
CA GLY A 117 -0.59 -1.10 15.10
C GLY A 117 0.91 -1.21 15.22
N PHE A 118 1.51 -1.73 14.16
CA PHE A 118 2.94 -1.94 14.05
C PHE A 118 3.43 -1.62 12.65
N PHE A 119 4.63 -1.04 12.56
CA PHE A 119 5.39 -0.99 11.32
C PHE A 119 6.19 -2.29 11.20
N VAL A 120 6.06 -2.96 10.06
CA VAL A 120 6.72 -4.24 9.79
C VAL A 120 7.59 -4.07 8.56
N GLN A 121 8.90 -4.27 8.68
CA GLN A 121 9.73 -4.39 7.49
C GLN A 121 9.54 -5.80 6.91
N LEU A 122 8.89 -5.86 5.75
CA LEU A 122 8.52 -7.09 5.05
C LEU A 122 9.73 -7.74 4.37
N GLY A 123 10.64 -6.90 3.86
CA GLY A 123 11.81 -7.36 3.11
C GLY A 123 12.39 -6.27 2.23
N THR A 124 13.07 -6.68 1.15
CA THR A 124 13.64 -5.75 0.18
C THR A 124 13.30 -6.17 -1.25
N ALA A 125 13.36 -5.21 -2.17
CA ALA A 125 13.14 -5.40 -3.60
C ALA A 125 13.99 -4.42 -4.42
N ARG A 126 13.96 -4.57 -5.76
CA ARG A 126 14.58 -3.64 -6.70
C ARG A 126 13.55 -3.09 -7.68
N ARG A 127 13.65 -1.79 -7.97
CA ARG A 127 12.89 -1.10 -9.03
C ARG A 127 13.84 -0.15 -9.74
N ASN A 128 13.91 -0.22 -11.07
CA ASN A 128 14.78 0.63 -11.89
C ASN A 128 16.25 0.64 -11.40
N GLY A 129 16.77 -0.52 -11.00
CA GLY A 129 18.15 -0.67 -10.48
C GLY A 129 18.35 -0.22 -9.02
N ALA A 130 17.44 0.57 -8.44
CA ALA A 130 17.51 0.99 -7.05
C ALA A 130 16.96 -0.09 -6.09
N LYS A 131 17.62 -0.25 -4.93
CA LYS A 131 17.13 -1.11 -3.83
C LYS A 131 16.08 -0.35 -3.01
N TRP A 132 15.05 -1.05 -2.59
CA TRP A 132 13.96 -0.54 -1.74
C TRP A 132 13.76 -1.45 -0.54
N GLU A 133 13.48 -0.86 0.62
CA GLU A 133 12.87 -1.57 1.74
C GLU A 133 11.35 -1.58 1.55
N LEU A 134 10.74 -2.74 1.74
CA LEU A 134 9.30 -2.93 1.71
C LEU A 134 8.78 -3.04 3.14
N TRP A 135 7.73 -2.31 3.43
CA TRP A 135 7.15 -2.15 4.75
C TRP A 135 5.62 -2.34 4.69
N ALA A 136 5.03 -2.72 5.81
CA ALA A 136 3.59 -2.60 6.03
C ALA A 136 3.32 -1.89 7.35
N PHE A 137 2.27 -1.09 7.40
CA PHE A 137 1.65 -0.71 8.67
C PHE A 137 0.45 -1.63 8.93
N GLN A 138 0.59 -2.51 9.91
CA GLN A 138 -0.48 -3.38 10.40
C GLN A 138 -1.34 -2.59 11.39
N LYS A 139 -2.63 -2.42 11.12
CA LYS A 139 -3.55 -1.64 11.97
C LYS A 139 -4.75 -2.47 12.43
N GLY A 140 -5.05 -2.38 13.72
CA GLY A 140 -6.08 -3.21 14.36
C GLY A 140 -5.62 -4.65 14.62
N MET A 141 -6.35 -5.35 15.49
CA MET A 141 -6.05 -6.76 15.86
C MET A 141 -7.28 -7.68 15.72
N VAL A 142 -8.46 -7.23 16.19
CA VAL A 142 -9.73 -7.99 16.15
C VAL A 142 -10.83 -7.05 15.64
N PRO A 143 -11.70 -7.48 14.69
CA PRO A 143 -11.82 -8.83 14.11
C PRO A 143 -10.81 -9.15 12.99
N GLY A 144 -9.71 -8.42 12.92
CA GLY A 144 -8.62 -8.65 11.99
C GLY A 144 -7.69 -7.45 11.95
N SER A 145 -6.73 -7.53 11.05
CA SER A 145 -5.78 -6.44 10.79
C SER A 145 -5.91 -5.97 9.35
N GLU A 146 -5.83 -4.67 9.18
CA GLU A 146 -5.68 -4.03 7.88
C GLU A 146 -4.20 -3.68 7.65
N TYR A 147 -3.78 -3.62 6.38
CA TYR A 147 -2.37 -3.40 6.03
C TYR A 147 -2.23 -2.25 5.03
N THR A 148 -1.46 -1.22 5.40
CA THR A 148 -1.00 -0.19 4.46
C THR A 148 0.37 -0.59 3.93
N LEU A 149 0.54 -0.67 2.61
CA LEU A 149 1.82 -1.05 1.99
C LEU A 149 2.68 0.18 1.77
N LEU A 150 3.92 0.10 2.22
CA LEU A 150 4.85 1.21 2.29
C LEU A 150 6.19 0.81 1.66
N ALA A 151 6.90 1.77 1.11
CA ALA A 151 8.26 1.59 0.64
C ALA A 151 9.12 2.80 0.96
N ARG A 152 10.42 2.57 1.12
CA ARG A 152 11.42 3.63 1.20
C ARG A 152 12.74 3.17 0.63
N GLN A 153 13.62 4.12 0.34
CA GLN A 153 15.02 3.80 0.10
C GLN A 153 15.68 3.32 1.41
N PRO A 154 16.58 2.31 1.36
CA PRO A 154 17.27 1.80 2.54
C PRO A 154 18.11 2.88 3.23
N GLY A 155 18.15 2.82 4.55
CA GLY A 155 18.98 3.72 5.36
C GLY A 155 18.80 3.48 6.86
N GLU A 156 19.85 3.85 7.61
CA GLU A 156 19.92 3.70 9.07
C GLU A 156 19.22 4.85 9.82
N ALA A 157 19.07 6.01 9.17
CA ALA A 157 18.37 7.15 9.75
C ALA A 157 16.93 6.81 10.14
N MET A 158 16.44 7.52 11.16
CA MET A 158 15.03 7.50 11.56
C MET A 158 14.13 7.72 10.35
N ILE A 159 13.09 6.92 10.22
CA ILE A 159 12.18 6.98 9.08
C ILE A 159 11.14 8.06 9.33
N GLU A 160 11.16 9.07 8.48
CA GLU A 160 10.24 10.21 8.50
C GLU A 160 9.42 10.34 7.20
N ARG A 161 9.60 9.41 6.26
CA ARG A 161 8.93 9.42 4.96
C ARG A 161 8.79 8.02 4.39
N PHE A 162 7.62 7.72 3.85
CA PHE A 162 7.34 6.55 3.05
C PHE A 162 6.67 6.92 1.73
N THR A 163 6.96 6.16 0.68
CA THR A 163 6.12 6.04 -0.49
C THR A 163 4.99 5.06 -0.17
N VAL A 164 3.74 5.47 -0.33
CA VAL A 164 2.58 4.60 -0.15
C VAL A 164 2.35 3.83 -1.45
N LEU A 165 2.46 2.50 -1.37
CA LEU A 165 2.33 1.64 -2.53
C LEU A 165 0.86 1.43 -2.91
N GLN A 166 0.63 1.08 -4.17
CA GLN A 166 -0.68 0.64 -4.64
C GLN A 166 -1.24 -0.51 -3.81
N GLN A 167 -2.56 -0.64 -3.83
CA GLN A 167 -3.27 -1.74 -3.21
C GLN A 167 -4.26 -2.32 -4.21
N ARG A 168 -3.76 -3.15 -5.13
CA ARG A 168 -4.59 -3.89 -6.08
C ARG A 168 -4.65 -5.34 -5.63
N CYS A 169 -5.85 -5.91 -5.56
CA CYS A 169 -5.98 -7.29 -5.12
C CYS A 169 -5.32 -8.25 -6.11
N PRO A 170 -4.54 -9.23 -5.61
CA PRO A 170 -4.20 -10.40 -6.40
C PRO A 170 -5.45 -11.05 -6.99
N ALA A 171 -5.27 -11.71 -8.14
CA ALA A 171 -6.37 -12.44 -8.77
C ALA A 171 -6.95 -13.48 -7.81
N GLY A 172 -8.27 -13.49 -7.65
CA GLY A 172 -8.98 -14.46 -6.82
C GLY A 172 -8.98 -14.16 -5.31
N THR A 173 -8.33 -13.09 -4.83
CA THR A 173 -8.31 -12.74 -3.40
C THR A 173 -9.26 -11.60 -3.04
N ARG A 174 -9.94 -11.01 -4.03
CA ARG A 174 -10.92 -9.93 -3.79
C ARG A 174 -12.18 -10.52 -3.18
N MET A 175 -12.51 -10.04 -1.99
CA MET A 175 -13.73 -10.34 -1.27
C MET A 175 -14.68 -9.15 -1.42
N GLU A 176 -15.95 -9.42 -1.70
CA GLU A 176 -16.97 -8.38 -1.89
C GLU A 176 -18.35 -8.95 -1.58
N ALA A 177 -19.17 -8.20 -0.84
CA ALA A 177 -20.56 -8.57 -0.61
C ALA A 177 -21.43 -8.08 -1.78
N LYS A 178 -22.22 -8.97 -2.37
CA LYS A 178 -23.14 -8.61 -3.46
C LYS A 178 -24.39 -7.92 -2.90
N GLY A 179 -24.94 -6.97 -3.65
CA GLY A 179 -26.19 -6.30 -3.32
C GLY A 179 -26.07 -5.19 -2.26
N LEU A 180 -24.84 -4.75 -1.95
CA LEU A 180 -24.53 -3.60 -1.11
C LEU A 180 -23.67 -2.62 -1.91
N ASP A 181 -24.29 -1.90 -2.84
CA ASP A 181 -23.65 -0.99 -3.78
C ASP A 181 -23.26 0.36 -3.16
N ILE A 182 -24.02 0.84 -2.17
CA ILE A 182 -23.73 2.10 -1.45
C ILE A 182 -22.57 1.93 -0.46
N TRP A 183 -22.44 0.74 0.16
CA TRP A 183 -21.40 0.49 1.16
C TRP A 183 -20.20 -0.22 0.56
N THR A 184 -19.01 0.35 0.73
CA THR A 184 -17.78 -0.31 0.26
C THR A 184 -17.48 -1.52 1.14
N THR A 185 -17.73 -2.72 0.61
CA THR A 185 -17.43 -3.99 1.29
C THR A 185 -16.19 -4.68 0.74
N ARG A 186 -15.63 -4.19 -0.38
CA ARG A 186 -14.52 -4.82 -1.08
C ARG A 186 -13.21 -4.74 -0.29
N TYR A 187 -12.46 -5.83 -0.29
CA TYR A 187 -11.10 -5.90 0.26
C TYR A 187 -10.29 -7.05 -0.35
N CYS A 188 -8.97 -6.97 -0.27
CA CYS A 188 -8.04 -8.04 -0.59
C CYS A 188 -7.81 -8.92 0.63
N ALA A 189 -8.24 -10.18 0.58
CA ALA A 189 -7.88 -11.18 1.58
C ALA A 189 -6.41 -11.59 1.40
N ILE A 190 -5.61 -11.43 2.45
CA ILE A 190 -4.22 -11.90 2.51
C ILE A 190 -4.04 -12.65 3.82
N ASP A 191 -3.65 -13.92 3.75
CA ASP A 191 -3.69 -14.82 4.90
C ASP A 191 -2.29 -15.21 5.39
N THR A 192 -1.24 -14.81 4.67
CA THR A 192 0.14 -15.11 5.04
C THR A 192 1.12 -13.93 4.89
N PRO A 193 2.20 -13.89 5.70
CA PRO A 193 3.30 -12.93 5.51
C PRO A 193 3.93 -12.98 4.11
N ALA A 194 4.05 -14.18 3.53
CA ALA A 194 4.66 -14.40 2.22
C ALA A 194 3.82 -13.78 1.10
N GLU A 195 2.49 -13.91 1.17
CA GLU A 195 1.56 -13.26 0.25
C GLU A 195 1.64 -11.74 0.36
N LEU A 196 1.69 -11.19 1.58
CA LEU A 196 1.81 -9.74 1.77
C LEU A 196 3.11 -9.18 1.19
N LEU A 197 4.24 -9.89 1.39
CA LEU A 197 5.52 -9.52 0.78
C LEU A 197 5.47 -9.63 -0.76
N SER A 198 4.86 -10.67 -1.30
CA SER A 198 4.66 -10.84 -2.74
C SER A 198 3.84 -9.68 -3.32
N LEU A 199 2.74 -9.33 -2.65
CA LEU A 199 1.90 -8.20 -3.02
C LEU A 199 2.69 -6.87 -2.98
N ALA A 200 3.43 -6.60 -1.90
CA ALA A 200 4.26 -5.41 -1.78
C ALA A 200 5.30 -5.28 -2.91
N ARG A 201 5.90 -6.41 -3.33
CA ARG A 201 6.82 -6.44 -4.49
C ARG A 201 6.12 -6.10 -5.80
N GLN A 202 4.92 -6.64 -6.02
CA GLN A 202 4.14 -6.34 -7.21
C GLN A 202 3.74 -4.86 -7.23
N MET A 203 3.22 -4.35 -6.11
CA MET A 203 2.76 -2.96 -5.99
C MET A 203 3.92 -1.95 -6.09
N LEU A 204 5.14 -2.33 -5.70
CA LEU A 204 6.34 -1.51 -5.93
C LEU A 204 6.56 -1.22 -7.42
N THR A 205 6.13 -2.09 -8.34
CA THR A 205 6.32 -1.87 -9.79
C THR A 205 5.34 -0.87 -10.39
N LEU A 206 4.28 -0.52 -9.67
CA LEU A 206 3.23 0.39 -10.11
C LEU A 206 3.51 1.85 -9.69
N PRO A 207 2.81 2.84 -10.27
CA PRO A 207 2.80 4.21 -9.75
C PRO A 207 2.32 4.23 -8.30
N ALA A 208 3.01 4.95 -7.41
CA ALA A 208 2.63 5.01 -5.99
C ALA A 208 1.26 5.70 -5.80
N LEU A 209 0.55 5.36 -4.73
CA LEU A 209 -0.68 6.09 -4.34
C LEU A 209 -0.36 7.51 -3.89
N GLY A 210 0.82 7.72 -3.32
CA GLY A 210 1.26 8.99 -2.80
C GLY A 210 2.44 8.83 -1.87
N VAL A 211 2.60 9.82 -0.99
CA VAL A 211 3.66 9.88 0.00
C VAL A 211 3.04 10.18 1.34
N ILE A 212 3.51 9.51 2.38
CA ILE A 212 3.24 9.90 3.76
C ILE A 212 4.54 10.34 4.43
N GLU A 213 4.53 11.53 5.01
CA GLU A 213 5.73 12.13 5.61
C GLU A 213 5.43 12.83 6.93
N ARG A 214 6.39 12.78 7.85
CA ARG A 214 6.29 13.42 9.16
C ARG A 214 6.36 14.93 8.99
N VAL A 215 5.44 15.64 9.64
CA VAL A 215 5.43 17.09 9.71
C VAL A 215 6.03 17.52 11.05
N THR A 216 7.21 18.13 11.00
CA THR A 216 7.76 18.86 12.14
C THR A 216 7.07 20.22 12.22
N LYS A 217 6.38 20.51 13.33
CA LYS A 217 6.00 21.90 13.62
C LYS A 217 7.28 22.72 13.75
N ALA A 218 7.35 23.85 13.05
CA ALA A 218 8.37 24.83 13.35
C ALA A 218 8.17 25.29 14.79
N GLU A 219 9.22 25.23 15.60
CA GLU A 219 9.23 25.75 16.97
C GLU A 219 9.00 27.26 17.00
#